data_AF-A0A4R8TSN4-F1
#
_entry.id   AF-A0A4R8TSN4-F1
#
_cell.length_a   1.000
_cell.length_b   1.000
_cell.length_c   1.000
_cell.angle_alpha   90.00
_cell.angle_beta   90.00
_cell.angle_gamma   90.00
#
_symmetry.space_group_name_H-M   'P 1'
#
loop_
_entity.id
_entity.type
_entity.pdbx_description
1 polymer ?
#
loop_
_entity_poly.entity_id
_entity_poly.type
_entity_poly.pdbx_seq_one_letter_code
_entity_poly.pdbx_strand_id
1 'polypeptide(L)'
;MNDGGFLSRDTVSYGKETKRKWLIAEYETGDVVFHNPYMVHASCKNKDPGARIRLATDLRFVDPEKPYDRRWTKVYRPLDGL
;
A
#
# COMPACT_ATOMS: atom_id res chain seq x y z
N MET A 1 6.21 6.53 17.24
CA MET A 1 5.90 5.90 15.94
C MET A 1 4.59 6.49 15.46
N ASN A 2 4.47 6.91 14.19
CA ASN A 2 3.19 7.42 13.68
C ASN A 2 2.19 6.25 13.59
N ASP A 3 0.99 6.42 14.12
CA ASP A 3 -0.02 5.37 14.32
C ASP A 3 -0.44 4.57 13.05
N GLY A 4 -0.06 5.01 11.85
CA GLY A 4 -0.45 4.40 10.57
C GLY A 4 0.55 3.42 9.93
N GLY A 5 1.64 3.03 10.62
CA GLY A 5 2.63 2.11 10.04
C GLY A 5 3.52 2.71 8.95
N PHE A 6 3.56 4.04 8.83
CA PHE A 6 4.47 4.75 7.93
C PHE A 6 5.92 4.60 8.39
N LEU A 7 6.78 4.12 7.50
CA LEU A 7 8.23 4.04 7.72
C LEU A 7 8.94 5.34 7.34
N SER A 8 8.46 6.04 6.32
CA SER A 8 8.98 7.32 5.86
C SER A 8 7.91 8.05 5.03
N ARG A 9 8.03 9.37 4.90
CA ARG A 9 7.25 10.19 3.96
C ARG A 9 8.00 10.52 2.66
N ASP A 10 9.27 10.14 2.58
CA ASP A 10 10.13 10.30 1.41
C ASP A 10 10.62 8.93 0.96
N THR A 11 10.01 8.43 -0.11
CA THR A 11 10.35 7.12 -0.70
C THR A 11 11.74 7.13 -1.34
N VAL A 12 12.20 8.26 -1.87
CA VAL A 12 13.51 8.36 -2.52
C VAL A 12 14.61 8.26 -1.47
N SER A 13 14.53 9.05 -0.41
CA SER A 13 15.49 9.00 0.70
C SER A 13 15.48 7.62 1.37
N TYR A 14 14.30 7.06 1.64
CA TYR A 14 14.18 5.71 2.21
C TYR A 14 14.85 4.63 1.34
N GLY A 15 14.63 4.64 0.03
CA GLY A 15 15.25 3.66 -0.88
C GLY A 15 16.78 3.77 -0.90
N LYS A 16 17.31 5.00 -0.88
CA LYS A 16 18.76 5.26 -0.81
C LYS A 16 19.37 4.75 0.50
N GLU A 17 18.77 5.09 1.63
CA GLU A 17 19.27 4.72 2.96
C GLU A 17 19.23 3.20 3.18
N THR A 18 18.14 2.56 2.77
CA THR A 18 17.98 1.09 2.86
C THR A 18 18.75 0.33 1.78
N LYS A 19 19.36 1.04 0.82
CA LYS A 19 20.07 0.47 -0.34
C LYS A 19 19.19 -0.50 -1.14
N ARG A 20 17.91 -0.14 -1.32
CA ARG A 20 16.93 -0.92 -2.10
C ARG A 20 16.41 -0.11 -3.28
N LYS A 21 16.00 -0.83 -4.33
CA LYS A 21 15.36 -0.24 -5.51
C LYS A 21 13.85 -0.37 -5.39
N TRP A 22 13.14 0.68 -5.78
CA TRP A 22 11.70 0.61 -6.02
C TRP A 22 11.45 -0.02 -7.37
N LEU A 23 10.48 -0.93 -7.42
CA LEU A 23 10.03 -1.58 -8.65
C LEU A 23 8.64 -1.06 -8.98
N ILE A 24 8.38 -0.79 -10.26
CA ILE A 24 7.11 -0.32 -10.79
C ILE A 24 6.88 -0.98 -12.15
N ALA A 25 5.62 -1.18 -12.52
CA ALA A 25 5.20 -1.69 -13.81
C ALA A 25 4.11 -0.80 -14.40
N GLU A 26 3.90 -0.92 -15.71
CA GLU A 26 2.86 -0.23 -16.47
C GLU A 26 1.55 -1.00 -16.35
N TYR A 27 0.87 -0.86 -15.20
CA TYR A 27 -0.39 -1.54 -14.94
C TYR A 27 -1.53 -0.97 -15.78
N GLU A 28 -2.36 -1.85 -16.31
CA GLU A 28 -3.61 -1.53 -16.98
C GLU A 28 -4.84 -1.81 -16.09
N THR A 29 -6.02 -1.37 -16.51
CA THR A 29 -7.25 -1.62 -15.76
C THR A 29 -7.55 -3.12 -15.74
N GLY A 30 -7.63 -3.69 -14.53
CA GLY A 30 -7.85 -5.12 -14.34
C GLY A 30 -6.61 -5.89 -13.90
N ASP A 31 -5.41 -5.30 -14.01
CA ASP A 31 -4.19 -5.91 -13.50
C ASP A 31 -4.21 -6.03 -11.97
N VAL A 32 -3.60 -7.10 -11.47
CA VAL A 32 -3.54 -7.42 -10.04
C VAL A 32 -2.10 -7.57 -9.60
N VAL A 33 -1.76 -6.93 -8.48
CA VAL A 33 -0.47 -7.09 -7.81
C VAL A 33 -0.66 -7.90 -6.53
N PHE A 34 0.06 -9.01 -6.44
CA PHE A 34 0.17 -9.78 -5.20
C PHE A 34 1.45 -9.40 -4.48
N HIS A 35 1.34 -9.04 -3.21
CA HIS A 35 2.51 -8.81 -2.36
C HIS A 35 2.35 -9.47 -1.01
N ASN A 36 3.49 -9.83 -0.40
CA ASN A 36 3.51 -10.32 0.97
C ASN A 36 3.11 -9.19 1.95
N PRO A 37 2.42 -9.49 3.08
CA PRO A 37 2.07 -8.49 4.09
C PRO A 37 3.25 -7.66 4.63
N TYR A 38 4.48 -8.19 4.60
CA TYR A 38 5.69 -7.50 5.05
C TYR A 38 6.42 -6.75 3.93
N MET A 39 5.92 -6.78 2.69
CA MET A 39 6.54 -6.05 1.59
C MET A 39 6.34 -4.55 1.80
N VAL A 40 7.45 -3.81 1.88
CA VAL A 40 7.43 -2.35 1.88
C VAL A 40 6.96 -1.88 0.51
N HIS A 41 5.84 -1.17 0.49
CA HIS A 41 5.22 -0.64 -0.73
C HIS A 41 4.83 0.82 -0.54
N ALA A 42 4.70 1.53 -1.65
CA ALA A 42 4.31 2.92 -1.69
C ALA A 42 3.59 3.21 -3.01
N SER A 43 2.95 4.38 -3.10
CA SER A 43 2.36 4.86 -4.35
C SER A 43 2.91 6.23 -4.73
N CYS A 44 2.95 6.50 -6.03
CA CYS A 44 3.31 7.82 -6.54
C CYS A 44 2.12 8.78 -6.39
N LYS A 45 2.42 10.08 -6.26
CA LYS A 45 1.39 11.12 -6.37
C LYS A 45 0.82 11.10 -7.78
N ASN A 46 -0.51 11.04 -7.89
CA ASN A 46 -1.18 11.17 -9.17
C ASN A 46 -1.03 12.59 -9.71
N LYS A 47 -0.35 12.74 -10.84
CA LYS A 47 -0.14 14.00 -11.56
C LYS A 47 -0.66 13.92 -13.00
N ASP A 48 -1.64 13.04 -13.25
CA ASP A 48 -2.25 12.91 -14.56
C ASP A 48 -2.79 14.27 -15.05
N PRO A 49 -2.36 14.76 -16.22
CA PRO A 49 -2.75 16.09 -16.71
C PRO A 49 -4.22 16.18 -17.11
N GLY A 50 -4.88 15.03 -17.37
CA GLY A 50 -6.30 14.94 -17.65
C GLY A 50 -7.18 14.77 -16.40
N ALA A 51 -6.60 14.91 -15.20
CA ALA A 51 -7.27 14.70 -13.92
C ALA A 51 -7.94 13.32 -13.77
N ARG A 52 -7.38 12.29 -14.42
CA ARG A 52 -7.88 10.92 -14.31
C ARG A 52 -7.65 10.40 -12.89
N ILE A 53 -8.69 9.81 -12.30
CA ILE A 53 -8.60 9.19 -10.98
C ILE A 53 -8.03 7.78 -11.13
N ARG A 54 -6.97 7.49 -10.36
CA ARG A 54 -6.51 6.11 -10.14
C ARG A 54 -7.27 5.50 -8.97
N LEU A 55 -8.19 4.61 -9.27
CA LEU A 55 -8.91 3.82 -8.27
C LEU A 55 -8.31 2.42 -8.19
N ALA A 56 -8.08 1.94 -6.97
CA ALA A 56 -7.65 0.57 -6.70
C ALA A 56 -8.48 0.00 -5.53
N THR A 57 -8.59 -1.32 -5.48
CA THR A 57 -9.15 -2.04 -4.34
C THR A 57 -8.11 -3.02 -3.81
N ASP A 58 -7.99 -3.09 -2.50
CA ASP A 58 -7.08 -4.00 -1.82
C ASP A 58 -7.86 -5.14 -1.17
N LEU A 59 -7.45 -6.37 -1.47
CA LEU A 59 -7.97 -7.58 -0.82
C LEU A 59 -6.83 -8.24 -0.05
N ARG A 60 -7.12 -8.69 1.17
CA ARG A 60 -6.16 -9.36 2.04
C ARG A 60 -6.64 -10.76 2.35
N PHE A 61 -5.77 -11.73 2.10
CA PHE A 61 -6.00 -13.14 2.42
C PHE A 61 -5.17 -13.51 3.64
N VAL A 62 -5.80 -14.18 4.60
CA VAL A 62 -5.15 -14.70 5.81
C VAL A 62 -5.50 -16.17 5.99
N ASP A 63 -4.57 -16.92 6.58
CA ASP A 63 -4.81 -18.29 7.02
C ASP A 63 -5.48 -18.23 8.40
N PRO A 64 -6.76 -18.66 8.53
CA PRO A 64 -7.48 -18.54 9.79
C PRO A 64 -6.92 -19.45 10.90
N GLU A 65 -6.19 -20.50 10.53
CA GLU A 65 -5.60 -21.46 11.47
C GLU A 65 -4.25 -20.98 12.03
N LYS A 66 -3.73 -19.84 11.55
CA LYS A 66 -2.44 -19.28 11.96
C LYS A 66 -2.58 -17.89 12.58
N PRO A 67 -1.62 -17.44 13.39
CA PRO A 67 -1.56 -16.05 13.83
C PRO A 67 -1.46 -15.10 12.63
N TYR A 68 -2.32 -14.08 12.58
CA TYR A 68 -2.26 -13.00 11.60
C TYR A 68 -2.57 -11.64 12.26
N ASP A 69 -2.20 -10.55 11.59
CA ASP A 69 -2.35 -9.20 12.12
C ASP A 69 -3.83 -8.76 12.10
N ARG A 70 -4.46 -8.77 13.27
CA ARG A 70 -5.87 -8.40 13.45
C ARG A 70 -6.16 -6.90 13.42
N ARG A 71 -5.14 -6.03 13.40
CA ARG A 71 -5.36 -4.58 13.28
C ARG A 71 -6.13 -4.22 12.00
N TRP A 72 -5.99 -5.07 10.98
CA TRP A 72 -6.55 -4.90 9.66
C TRP A 72 -7.92 -5.53 9.44
N THR A 73 -8.54 -6.10 10.48
CA THR A 73 -9.88 -6.70 10.39
C THR A 73 -11.00 -5.74 10.81
N LYS A 74 -10.69 -4.44 10.94
CA LYS A 74 -11.69 -3.43 11.24
C LYS A 74 -12.55 -3.20 9.99
N VAL A 75 -13.86 -3.44 10.12
CA VAL A 75 -14.82 -3.12 9.07
C VAL A 75 -14.88 -1.60 8.94
N TYR A 76 -14.66 -1.12 7.72
CA TYR A 76 -14.78 0.29 7.37
C TYR A 76 -16.14 0.85 7.81
N ARG A 77 -16.12 2.08 8.34
CA ARG A 77 -17.34 2.86 8.56
C ARG A 77 -17.13 4.29 8.04
N PRO A 78 -18.16 4.93 7.49
CA PRO A 78 -18.08 6.34 7.16
C PRO A 78 -17.57 7.16 8.36
N LEU A 79 -16.60 8.04 8.12
CA LEU A 79 -15.99 8.95 9.10
C LEU A 79 -15.12 8.29 10.18
N ASP A 80 -14.67 7.04 10.01
CA ASP A 80 -13.87 6.32 11.02
C ASP A 80 -12.36 6.63 11.02
N GLY A 81 -11.94 7.58 10.17
CA GLY A 81 -10.56 8.06 10.10
C GLY A 81 -9.57 7.07 9.48
N LEU A 82 -10.05 6.00 8.85
CA LEU A 82 -9.28 5.15 7.94
C LEU A 82 -9.27 5.72 6.51
#